data_AF-K1TWX5-F1
#
_entry.id   AF-K1TWX5-F1
#
_cell.length_a   1.000
_cell.length_b   1.000
_cell.length_c   1.000
_cell.angle_alpha   90.00
_cell.angle_beta   90.00
_cell.angle_gamma   90.00
#
_symmetry.space_group_name_H-M   'P 1'
#
loop_
_entity.id
_entity.type
_entity.pdbx_description
1 polymer ?
#
loop_
_entity_poly.entity_id
_entity_poly.type
_entity_poly.pdbx_seq_one_letter_code
_entity_poly.pdbx_strand_id
1 'polypeptide(L)'
;MKNTKKVLEKRAAKLGIIVAVILIIVGALFFYKKYHKYTTYKVIESTNIKGGASSKYIPFGDYVIKYSYDGIAYIKDKETVWEEAYEMKQPIIDVCDDYVAIADKNTNDIFIYNDKGRQGQVSVSYPIVKLEVAKQGVVAALLEDKTSNYIEVYDKEGKQLVSHKSIIDENGYPINFSMSDDGERMA
;
A
#
# COMPACT_ATOMS: atom_id res chain seq x y z
N MET A 1 14.39 -72.65 26.95
CA MET A 1 14.80 -71.60 25.98
C MET A 1 13.79 -71.26 24.86
N LYS A 2 12.66 -71.98 24.67
CA LYS A 2 11.69 -71.68 23.58
C LYS A 2 10.66 -70.56 23.88
N ASN A 3 10.30 -70.32 25.15
CA ASN A 3 9.24 -69.36 25.51
C ASN A 3 9.68 -67.88 25.53
N THR A 4 10.97 -67.60 25.75
CA THR A 4 11.49 -66.22 25.78
C THR A 4 11.50 -65.57 24.40
N LYS A 5 11.79 -66.35 23.33
CA LYS A 5 11.79 -65.87 21.95
C LYS A 5 10.41 -65.40 21.47
N LYS A 6 9.34 -66.17 21.76
CA LYS A 6 7.96 -65.82 21.38
C LYS A 6 7.43 -64.54 22.06
N VAL A 7 7.86 -64.25 23.29
CA VAL A 7 7.45 -63.03 24.02
C VAL A 7 8.21 -61.81 23.49
N LEU A 8 9.50 -61.97 23.14
CA LEU A 8 10.29 -60.93 22.49
C LEU A 8 9.76 -60.59 21.08
N GLU A 9 9.37 -61.59 20.27
CA GLU A 9 8.76 -61.38 18.95
C GLU A 9 7.43 -60.63 19.03
N LYS A 10 6.56 -60.97 20.00
CA LYS A 10 5.29 -60.25 20.21
C LYS A 10 5.50 -58.82 20.71
N ARG A 11 6.54 -58.57 21.53
CA ARG A 11 6.91 -57.21 21.98
C ARG A 11 7.55 -56.39 20.87
N ALA A 12 8.40 -56.99 20.04
CA ALA A 12 8.99 -56.37 18.86
C ALA A 12 7.94 -56.05 17.79
N ALA A 13 6.95 -56.93 17.57
CA ALA A 13 5.83 -56.67 16.69
C ALA A 13 4.94 -55.52 17.19
N LYS A 14 4.65 -55.46 18.50
CA LYS A 14 3.95 -54.30 19.10
C LYS A 14 4.74 -53.01 18.97
N LEU A 15 6.06 -53.05 19.16
CA LEU A 15 6.93 -51.88 19.01
C LEU A 15 6.96 -51.40 17.56
N GLY A 16 7.03 -52.33 16.59
CA GLY A 16 6.98 -52.02 15.17
C GLY A 16 5.66 -51.37 14.75
N ILE A 17 4.54 -51.84 15.31
CA ILE A 17 3.23 -51.22 15.08
C ILE A 17 3.20 -49.79 15.63
N ILE A 18 3.73 -49.55 16.83
CA ILE A 18 3.78 -48.21 17.42
C ILE A 18 4.62 -47.27 16.56
N VAL A 19 5.80 -47.71 16.11
CA VAL A 19 6.68 -46.91 15.24
C VAL A 19 6.00 -46.63 13.89
N ALA A 20 5.31 -47.59 13.30
CA ALA A 20 4.56 -47.40 12.06
C ALA A 20 3.43 -46.37 12.21
N VAL A 21 2.69 -46.42 13.33
CA VAL A 21 1.64 -45.44 13.62
C VAL A 21 2.23 -44.04 13.80
N ILE A 22 3.36 -43.90 14.50
CA ILE A 22 4.05 -42.62 14.65
C ILE A 22 4.49 -42.07 13.29
N LEU A 23 5.07 -42.90 12.42
CA LEU A 23 5.48 -42.49 11.07
C LEU A 23 4.31 -42.03 10.21
N ILE A 24 3.14 -42.68 10.33
CA ILE A 24 1.91 -42.25 9.63
C ILE A 24 1.45 -40.88 10.13
N ILE A 25 1.43 -40.65 11.46
CA ILE A 25 1.02 -39.38 12.04
C ILE A 25 1.97 -38.25 11.63
N VAL A 26 3.28 -38.48 11.72
CA VAL A 26 4.31 -37.51 11.31
C VAL A 26 4.22 -37.22 9.81
N GLY A 27 4.02 -38.25 8.98
CA GLY A 27 3.76 -38.10 7.56
C GLY A 27 2.52 -37.24 7.29
N ALA A 28 1.39 -37.56 7.91
CA ALA A 28 0.15 -36.81 7.77
C ALA A 28 0.30 -35.33 8.15
N LEU A 29 1.01 -35.02 9.25
CA LEU A 29 1.28 -33.64 9.67
C LEU A 29 2.20 -32.90 8.69
N PHE A 30 3.22 -33.58 8.15
CA PHE A 30 4.12 -33.00 7.14
C PHE A 30 3.39 -32.69 5.84
N PHE A 31 2.55 -33.62 5.35
CA PHE A 31 1.69 -33.39 4.18
C PHE A 31 0.66 -32.30 4.44
N TYR A 32 0.03 -32.26 5.63
CA TYR A 32 -0.88 -31.19 5.99
C TYR A 32 -0.18 -29.82 5.92
N LYS A 33 0.98 -29.65 6.54
CA LYS A 33 1.74 -28.38 6.48
C LYS A 33 2.19 -28.02 5.07
N LYS A 34 2.64 -29.00 4.27
CA LYS A 34 3.19 -28.75 2.93
C LYS A 34 2.12 -28.43 1.89
N TYR A 35 0.93 -29.02 2.03
CA TYR A 35 -0.17 -28.88 1.07
C TYR A 35 -1.34 -28.04 1.60
N HIS A 36 -1.32 -27.56 2.86
CA HIS A 36 -2.23 -26.51 3.31
C HIS A 36 -1.88 -25.22 2.57
N LYS A 37 -2.63 -24.98 1.50
CA LYS A 37 -2.69 -23.67 0.87
C LYS A 37 -3.74 -22.87 1.62
N TYR A 38 -3.34 -21.72 2.17
CA TYR A 38 -4.26 -20.70 2.65
C TYR A 38 -5.00 -20.13 1.44
N THR A 39 -6.10 -20.78 1.06
CA THR A 39 -6.78 -20.54 -0.24
C THR A 39 -8.15 -19.90 -0.04
N THR A 40 -8.37 -19.21 1.08
CA THR A 40 -9.68 -18.66 1.38
C THR A 40 -9.50 -17.25 1.92
N TYR A 41 -9.56 -16.28 1.02
CA TYR A 41 -9.99 -14.94 1.41
C TYR A 41 -11.51 -15.01 1.58
N LYS A 42 -12.00 -14.71 2.78
CA LYS A 42 -13.42 -14.56 3.03
C LYS A 42 -13.72 -13.07 2.91
N VAL A 43 -14.45 -12.67 1.87
CA VAL A 43 -15.01 -11.32 1.81
C VAL A 43 -16.05 -11.26 2.93
N ILE A 44 -15.69 -10.64 4.05
CA ILE A 44 -16.50 -10.60 5.27
C ILE A 44 -17.69 -9.66 5.07
N GLU A 45 -17.44 -8.57 4.34
CA GLU A 45 -18.44 -7.59 3.94
C GLU A 45 -18.06 -7.03 2.57
N SER A 46 -19.02 -6.99 1.64
CA SER A 46 -18.90 -6.24 0.40
C SER A 46 -20.06 -5.28 0.33
N THR A 47 -19.76 -4.00 0.14
CA THR A 47 -20.78 -2.97 -0.04
C THR A 47 -20.63 -2.38 -1.42
N ASN A 48 -21.74 -2.32 -2.15
CA ASN A 48 -21.81 -1.67 -3.44
C ASN A 48 -22.03 -0.17 -3.22
N ILE A 49 -20.97 0.63 -3.34
CA ILE A 49 -21.08 2.09 -3.30
C ILE A 49 -21.60 2.54 -4.66
N LYS A 50 -22.77 3.20 -4.70
CA LYS A 50 -23.30 3.82 -5.92
C LYS A 50 -22.41 4.99 -6.33
N GLY A 51 -21.29 4.70 -7.00
CA GLY A 51 -20.42 5.69 -7.61
C GLY A 51 -20.97 6.13 -8.97
N GLY A 52 -20.79 7.42 -9.30
CA GLY A 52 -20.90 7.86 -10.70
C GLY A 52 -19.83 7.16 -11.55
N ALA A 53 -20.02 7.10 -12.86
CA ALA A 53 -19.18 6.34 -13.80
C ALA A 53 -17.67 6.71 -13.81
N SER A 54 -17.24 7.70 -13.03
CA SER A 54 -15.88 8.24 -12.94
C SER A 54 -15.25 8.19 -11.54
N SER A 55 -15.95 7.68 -10.51
CA SER A 55 -15.42 7.62 -9.15
C SER A 55 -14.44 6.46 -8.94
N LYS A 56 -13.26 6.77 -8.43
CA LYS A 56 -12.23 5.82 -8.00
C LYS A 56 -12.18 5.77 -6.46
N TYR A 57 -11.68 4.66 -5.93
CA TYR A 57 -11.55 4.44 -4.49
C TYR A 57 -10.14 3.93 -4.18
N ILE A 58 -9.52 4.48 -3.14
CA ILE A 58 -8.21 4.06 -2.64
C ILE A 58 -8.30 3.82 -1.13
N PRO A 59 -7.67 2.75 -0.58
CA PRO A 59 -7.63 2.52 0.87
C PRO A 59 -7.02 3.73 1.60
N PHE A 60 -7.55 4.02 2.79
CA PHE A 60 -7.11 5.12 3.66
C PHE A 60 -7.43 4.75 5.12
N GLY A 61 -6.40 4.44 5.90
CA GLY A 61 -6.57 3.73 7.18
C GLY A 61 -7.42 2.46 7.03
N ASP A 62 -8.42 2.29 7.89
CA ASP A 62 -9.40 1.20 7.84
C ASP A 62 -10.54 1.42 6.81
N TYR A 63 -10.52 2.55 6.11
CA TYR A 63 -11.62 3.06 5.29
C TYR A 63 -11.13 3.43 3.88
N VAL A 64 -11.84 4.31 3.18
CA VAL A 64 -11.51 4.65 1.79
C VAL A 64 -11.64 6.15 1.49
N ILE A 65 -10.75 6.63 0.64
CA ILE A 65 -10.91 7.89 -0.08
C ILE A 65 -11.60 7.58 -1.41
N LYS A 66 -12.69 8.29 -1.68
CA LYS A 66 -13.35 8.37 -2.99
C LYS A 66 -12.83 9.61 -3.70
N TYR A 67 -12.40 9.49 -4.95
CA TYR A 67 -11.95 10.63 -5.74
C TYR A 67 -12.35 10.49 -7.22
N SER A 68 -12.55 11.61 -7.88
CA SER A 68 -12.90 11.70 -9.31
C SER A 68 -12.27 12.94 -9.93
N TYR A 69 -12.74 13.35 -11.12
CA TYR A 69 -12.29 14.58 -11.78
C TYR A 69 -12.84 15.85 -11.11
N ASP A 70 -13.90 15.72 -10.33
CA ASP A 70 -14.70 16.82 -9.76
C ASP A 70 -14.58 16.95 -8.23
N GLY A 71 -13.88 16.02 -7.56
CA GLY A 71 -13.70 16.12 -6.12
C GLY A 71 -13.15 14.87 -5.46
N ILE A 72 -12.95 15.01 -4.14
CA ILE A 72 -12.43 14.00 -3.22
C ILE A 72 -13.34 13.94 -1.98
N ALA A 73 -13.54 12.75 -1.44
CA ALA A 73 -14.35 12.53 -0.26
C ALA A 73 -13.78 11.39 0.60
N TYR A 74 -13.83 11.55 1.91
CA TYR A 74 -13.51 10.50 2.86
C TYR A 74 -14.78 9.76 3.28
N ILE A 75 -14.83 8.45 3.03
CA ILE A 75 -15.99 7.61 3.29
C ILE A 75 -15.68 6.67 4.45
N LYS A 76 -16.41 6.83 5.55
CA LYS A 76 -16.33 6.00 6.75
C LYS A 76 -17.67 5.32 6.97
N ASP A 77 -17.71 3.99 7.05
CA ASP A 77 -18.93 3.23 7.32
C ASP A 77 -20.14 3.59 6.43
N LYS A 78 -19.89 3.96 5.16
CA LYS A 78 -20.86 4.42 4.13
C LYS A 78 -21.35 5.86 4.29
N GLU A 79 -20.84 6.59 5.27
CA GLU A 79 -21.07 8.02 5.46
C GLU A 79 -19.90 8.84 4.92
N THR A 80 -20.22 9.96 4.29
CA THR A 80 -19.22 10.95 3.90
C THR A 80 -18.84 11.76 5.14
N VAL A 81 -17.59 11.62 5.60
CA VAL A 81 -17.05 12.39 6.74
C VAL A 81 -16.75 13.81 6.31
N TRP A 82 -16.09 13.96 5.17
CA TRP A 82 -15.84 15.23 4.51
C TRP A 82 -15.78 15.01 3.01
N GLU A 83 -16.09 16.05 2.25
CA GLU A 83 -15.94 16.10 0.81
C GLU A 83 -15.48 17.48 0.38
N GLU A 84 -14.77 17.52 -0.73
CA GLU A 84 -14.28 18.76 -1.31
C GLU A 84 -14.29 18.69 -2.83
N ALA A 85 -14.83 19.74 -3.45
CA ALA A 85 -14.91 19.85 -4.90
C ALA A 85 -13.63 20.49 -5.47
N TYR A 86 -13.22 19.98 -6.63
CA TYR A 86 -12.14 20.54 -7.43
C TYR A 86 -12.42 20.29 -8.91
N GLU A 87 -11.55 20.76 -9.80
CA GLU A 87 -11.58 20.37 -11.21
C GLU A 87 -10.19 19.90 -11.63
N MET A 88 -10.02 18.59 -11.78
CA MET A 88 -8.77 17.95 -12.23
C MET A 88 -9.01 17.14 -13.49
N LYS A 89 -8.12 17.26 -14.49
CA LYS A 89 -8.21 16.51 -15.76
C LYS A 89 -7.63 15.10 -15.62
N GLN A 90 -6.54 14.96 -14.89
CA GLN A 90 -5.77 13.73 -14.69
C GLN A 90 -5.32 13.62 -13.22
N PRO A 91 -6.24 13.33 -12.29
CA PRO A 91 -5.90 13.23 -10.87
C PRO A 91 -4.90 12.09 -10.62
N ILE A 92 -3.78 12.44 -9.98
CA ILE A 92 -2.78 11.55 -9.40
C ILE A 92 -2.86 11.64 -7.89
N ILE A 93 -2.88 10.50 -7.20
CA ILE A 93 -3.11 10.40 -5.76
C ILE A 93 -2.13 9.41 -5.15
N ASP A 94 -1.71 9.69 -3.92
CA ASP A 94 -0.95 8.76 -3.09
C ASP A 94 -1.46 8.80 -1.64
N VAL A 95 -1.38 7.67 -0.94
CA VAL A 95 -1.86 7.50 0.43
C VAL A 95 -0.79 6.80 1.27
N CYS A 96 -0.51 7.38 2.44
CA CYS A 96 0.31 6.77 3.48
C CYS A 96 -0.40 6.90 4.83
N ASP A 97 -0.80 5.76 5.39
CA ASP A 97 -1.63 5.66 6.60
C ASP A 97 -2.86 6.58 6.54
N ASP A 98 -2.86 7.62 7.38
CA ASP A 98 -3.95 8.58 7.56
C ASP A 98 -3.72 9.89 6.78
N TYR A 99 -2.78 9.90 5.83
CA TYR A 99 -2.52 11.04 4.95
C TYR A 99 -2.69 10.69 3.49
N VAL A 100 -3.23 11.65 2.73
CA VAL A 100 -3.42 11.55 1.29
C VAL A 100 -2.96 12.83 0.64
N ALA A 101 -2.25 12.70 -0.48
CA ALA A 101 -1.93 13.81 -1.36
C ALA A 101 -2.51 13.57 -2.74
N ILE A 102 -3.06 14.61 -3.35
CA ILE A 102 -3.67 14.55 -4.68
C ILE A 102 -3.33 15.81 -5.47
N ALA A 103 -3.07 15.64 -6.77
CA ALA A 103 -2.78 16.73 -7.70
C ALA A 103 -3.34 16.42 -9.08
N ASP A 104 -3.52 17.45 -9.91
CA ASP A 104 -3.76 17.25 -11.33
C ASP A 104 -2.42 17.11 -12.07
N LYS A 105 -2.25 16.02 -12.83
CA LYS A 105 -1.02 15.80 -13.57
C LYS A 105 -0.77 16.95 -14.55
N ASN A 106 0.49 17.37 -14.65
CA ASN A 106 0.95 18.51 -15.45
C ASN A 106 0.43 19.87 -14.97
N THR A 107 -0.01 19.97 -13.72
CA THR A 107 -0.30 21.25 -13.04
C THR A 107 0.69 21.47 -11.88
N ASN A 108 0.46 22.49 -11.07
CA ASN A 108 1.42 22.97 -10.08
C ASN A 108 0.89 22.93 -8.64
N ASP A 109 -0.33 22.45 -8.40
CA ASP A 109 -0.93 22.43 -7.07
C ASP A 109 -1.09 21.00 -6.56
N ILE A 110 -0.62 20.78 -5.33
CA ILE A 110 -0.78 19.55 -4.56
C ILE A 110 -1.69 19.88 -3.37
N PHE A 111 -2.71 19.06 -3.15
CA PHE A 111 -3.59 19.15 -2.00
C PHE A 111 -3.35 17.98 -1.04
N ILE A 112 -3.24 18.27 0.25
CA ILE A 112 -2.94 17.30 1.29
C ILE A 112 -4.14 17.21 2.23
N TYR A 113 -4.61 16.00 2.51
CA TYR A 113 -5.73 15.73 3.42
C TYR A 113 -5.35 14.66 4.43
N ASN A 114 -6.11 14.62 5.52
CA ASN A 114 -6.17 13.49 6.45
C ASN A 114 -7.63 13.18 6.83
N ASP A 115 -7.84 12.37 7.86
CA ASP A 115 -9.15 12.01 8.40
C ASP A 115 -10.01 13.22 8.84
N LYS A 116 -9.40 14.38 9.10
CA LYS A 116 -10.05 15.65 9.47
C LYS A 116 -10.30 16.60 8.30
N GLY A 117 -9.93 16.23 7.07
CA GLY A 117 -10.10 17.05 5.87
C GLY A 117 -8.80 17.70 5.41
N ARG A 118 -8.90 18.81 4.66
CA ARG A 118 -7.75 19.47 4.04
C ARG A 118 -6.76 19.98 5.09
N GLN A 119 -5.51 19.55 4.97
CA GLN A 119 -4.40 19.91 5.87
C GLN A 119 -3.48 20.97 5.28
N GLY A 120 -3.39 21.05 3.95
CA GLY A 120 -2.48 21.97 3.28
C GLY A 120 -2.63 21.98 1.77
N GLN A 121 -2.01 22.99 1.16
CA GLN A 121 -1.85 23.12 -0.29
C GLN A 121 -0.41 23.55 -0.55
N VAL A 122 0.25 22.86 -1.49
CA VAL A 122 1.61 23.16 -1.93
C VAL A 122 1.58 23.55 -3.39
N SER A 123 2.09 24.73 -3.72
CA SER A 123 2.27 25.17 -5.10
C SER A 123 3.73 25.02 -5.50
N VAL A 124 4.00 24.22 -6.52
CA VAL A 124 5.34 23.90 -7.01
C VAL A 124 5.72 24.70 -8.26
N SER A 125 7.01 24.77 -8.57
CA SER A 125 7.49 25.61 -9.69
C SER A 125 7.32 24.99 -11.08
N TYR A 126 7.20 23.66 -11.16
CA TYR A 126 7.16 22.92 -12.42
C TYR A 126 6.00 21.90 -12.45
N PRO A 127 5.48 21.55 -13.63
CA PRO A 127 4.41 20.57 -13.80
C PRO A 127 4.68 19.24 -13.06
N ILE A 128 3.70 18.79 -12.29
CA ILE A 128 3.78 17.57 -11.48
C ILE A 128 3.53 16.34 -12.36
N VAL A 129 4.43 15.36 -12.27
CA VAL A 129 4.34 14.08 -13.00
C VAL A 129 3.94 12.94 -12.07
N LYS A 130 4.49 12.94 -10.84
CA LYS A 130 4.23 11.96 -9.78
C LYS A 130 4.34 12.64 -8.42
N LEU A 131 3.63 12.13 -7.42
CA LEU A 131 3.77 12.52 -6.02
C LEU A 131 3.70 11.30 -5.10
N GLU A 132 4.29 11.40 -3.91
CA GLU A 132 4.12 10.48 -2.78
C GLU A 132 4.01 11.24 -1.47
N VAL A 133 3.24 10.73 -0.51
CA VAL A 133 3.02 11.36 0.81
C VAL A 133 3.56 10.46 1.92
N ALA A 134 4.13 11.07 2.95
CA ALA A 134 4.52 10.38 4.19
C ALA A 134 3.44 10.53 5.26
N LYS A 135 3.47 9.68 6.30
CA LYS A 135 2.45 9.62 7.36
C LYS A 135 2.28 10.89 8.21
N GLN A 136 3.18 11.88 8.07
CA GLN A 136 3.11 13.19 8.71
C GLN A 136 2.58 14.30 7.78
N GLY A 137 2.25 13.98 6.53
CA GLY A 137 1.81 14.94 5.51
C GLY A 137 2.94 15.65 4.77
N VAL A 138 4.18 15.15 4.87
CA VAL A 138 5.28 15.57 3.99
C VAL A 138 5.05 14.97 2.61
N VAL A 139 5.21 15.75 1.55
CA VAL A 139 4.99 15.30 0.18
C VAL A 139 6.27 15.42 -0.63
N ALA A 140 6.62 14.36 -1.34
CA ALA A 140 7.62 14.36 -2.39
C ALA A 140 6.92 14.42 -3.75
N ALA A 141 7.44 15.24 -4.66
CA ALA A 141 6.91 15.41 -6.01
C ALA A 141 8.03 15.30 -7.05
N LEU A 142 7.77 14.54 -8.11
CA LEU A 142 8.56 14.55 -9.34
C LEU A 142 7.96 15.57 -10.28
N LEU A 143 8.76 16.57 -10.64
CA LEU A 143 8.38 17.69 -11.48
C LEU A 143 9.21 17.69 -12.77
N GLU A 144 8.59 18.10 -13.87
CA GLU A 144 9.20 18.07 -15.19
C GLU A 144 9.28 19.47 -15.82
N ASP A 145 10.49 19.83 -16.25
CA ASP A 145 10.79 20.99 -17.10
C ASP A 145 11.35 20.50 -18.45
N LYS A 146 11.49 21.40 -19.43
CA LYS A 146 11.86 21.09 -20.81
C LYS A 146 13.14 20.25 -20.94
N THR A 147 14.15 20.52 -20.10
CA THR A 147 15.47 19.87 -20.18
C THR A 147 15.92 19.28 -18.84
N SER A 148 15.07 19.33 -17.82
CA SER A 148 15.43 18.88 -16.48
C SER A 148 14.24 18.39 -15.70
N ASN A 149 14.50 17.53 -14.72
CA ASN A 149 13.51 17.03 -13.77
C ASN A 149 13.94 17.37 -12.36
N TYR A 150 12.96 17.51 -11.49
CA TYR A 150 13.17 17.84 -10.08
C TYR A 150 12.44 16.82 -9.23
N ILE A 151 13.11 16.30 -8.21
CA ILE A 151 12.45 15.62 -7.10
C ILE A 151 12.53 16.57 -5.92
N GLU A 152 11.38 17.06 -5.48
CA GLU A 152 11.27 18.07 -4.44
C GLU A 152 10.39 17.57 -3.30
N VAL A 153 10.74 17.93 -2.07
CA VAL A 153 10.02 17.52 -0.87
C VAL A 153 9.55 18.75 -0.13
N TYR A 154 8.29 18.74 0.30
CA TYR A 154 7.61 19.84 0.95
C TYR A 154 6.94 19.37 2.24
N ASP A 155 6.90 20.23 3.26
CA ASP A 155 5.97 20.04 4.38
C ASP A 155 4.54 20.46 3.99
N LYS A 156 3.57 20.15 4.87
CA LYS A 156 2.15 20.42 4.62
C LYS A 156 1.83 21.92 4.57
N GLU A 157 2.70 22.76 5.13
CA GLU A 157 2.64 24.22 5.10
C GLU A 157 3.19 24.81 3.78
N GLY A 158 3.74 23.96 2.90
CA GLY A 158 4.28 24.35 1.59
C GLY A 158 5.73 24.81 1.62
N LYS A 159 6.45 24.61 2.72
CA LYS A 159 7.89 24.90 2.79
C LYS A 159 8.68 23.76 2.14
N GLN A 160 9.52 24.11 1.17
CA GLN A 160 10.45 23.18 0.57
C GLN A 160 11.52 22.73 1.58
N LEU A 161 11.64 21.42 1.76
CA LEU A 161 12.60 20.75 2.64
C LEU A 161 13.83 20.27 1.86
N VAL A 162 13.61 19.70 0.67
CA VAL A 162 14.65 19.11 -0.19
C VAL A 162 14.33 19.41 -1.65
N SER A 163 15.36 19.59 -2.49
CA SER A 163 15.24 19.63 -3.94
C SER A 163 16.46 18.97 -4.58
N HIS A 164 16.21 18.05 -5.51
CA HIS A 164 17.22 17.39 -6.31
C HIS A 164 16.91 17.59 -7.80
N LYS A 165 17.89 18.07 -8.57
CA LYS A 165 17.75 18.33 -10.00
C LYS A 165 18.51 17.29 -10.82
N SER A 166 17.86 16.72 -11.82
CA SER A 166 18.49 15.93 -12.88
C SER A 166 18.41 16.65 -14.22
N ILE A 167 19.52 16.75 -14.94
CA ILE A 167 19.57 17.25 -16.31
C ILE A 167 19.51 16.05 -17.24
N ILE A 168 18.58 16.06 -18.20
CA ILE A 168 18.28 14.89 -19.04
C ILE A 168 19.52 14.42 -19.81
N ASP A 169 20.29 15.36 -20.37
CA ASP A 169 21.46 15.06 -21.20
C ASP A 169 22.70 14.67 -20.39
N GLU A 170 22.71 14.91 -19.07
CA GLU A 170 23.88 14.64 -18.21
C GLU A 170 23.65 13.43 -17.29
N ASN A 171 22.54 13.43 -16.55
CA ASN A 171 22.27 12.47 -15.48
C ASN A 171 21.02 11.61 -15.76
N GLY A 172 20.33 11.85 -16.88
CA GLY A 172 19.17 11.07 -17.32
C GLY A 172 17.83 11.51 -16.71
N TYR A 173 16.79 10.72 -16.99
CA TYR A 173 15.42 10.98 -16.57
C TYR A 173 15.01 10.02 -15.43
N PRO A 174 14.64 10.52 -14.24
CA PRO A 174 14.12 9.67 -13.17
C PRO A 174 12.75 9.12 -13.57
N ILE A 175 12.68 7.81 -13.83
CA ILE A 175 11.44 7.15 -14.24
C ILE A 175 10.46 6.95 -13.09
N ASN A 176 10.96 6.89 -11.86
CA ASN A 176 10.20 6.64 -10.65
C ASN A 176 11.03 7.09 -9.42
N PHE A 177 10.35 7.30 -8.30
CA PHE A 177 10.96 7.44 -6.98
C PHE A 177 10.04 6.78 -5.95
N SER A 178 10.55 6.42 -4.78
CA SER A 178 9.73 6.02 -3.64
C SER A 178 10.25 6.65 -2.35
N MET A 179 9.36 7.10 -1.50
CA MET A 179 9.62 7.69 -0.19
C MET A 179 9.18 6.70 0.91
N SER A 180 9.96 6.61 2.00
CA SER A 180 9.55 5.81 3.16
C SER A 180 8.37 6.45 3.89
N ASP A 181 7.59 5.63 4.61
CA ASP A 181 6.40 6.09 5.36
C ASP A 181 6.70 7.23 6.35
N ASP A 182 7.92 7.28 6.89
CA ASP A 182 8.41 8.34 7.80
C ASP A 182 9.00 9.56 7.08
N GLY A 183 9.12 9.54 5.75
CA GLY A 183 9.71 10.60 4.93
C GLY A 183 11.22 10.77 5.09
N GLU A 184 11.93 9.85 5.78
CA GLU A 184 13.37 9.97 6.04
C GLU A 184 14.26 9.40 4.93
N ARG A 185 13.73 8.51 4.08
CA ARG A 185 14.48 7.80 3.04
C ARG A 185 13.79 7.91 1.68
N MET A 186 14.60 7.92 0.63
CA MET A 186 14.13 7.96 -0.75
C MET A 186 14.98 7.04 -1.64
N ALA A 187 14.33 6.35 -2.59
CA ALA A 187 14.95 5.42 -3.53
C ALA A 187 14.43 5.62 -4.96
#